data_AF-A0A3D8GKX1-F1
#
_entry.id   AF-A0A3D8GKX1-F1
#
_cell.length_a   1.000
_cell.length_b   1.000
_cell.length_c   1.000
_cell.angle_alpha   90.00
_cell.angle_beta   90.00
_cell.angle_gamma   90.00
#
_symmetry.space_group_name_H-M   'P 1'
#
loop_
_entity.id
_entity.type
_entity.pdbx_description
1 polymer ?
#
loop_
_entity_poly.entity_id
_entity_poly.type
_entity_poly.pdbx_seq_one_letter_code
_entity_poly.pdbx_strand_id
1 'polypeptide(L)'
;MALNTHPSVEDEALYQGSFLRPSIRMAPVWLTVLLSILTLGIYYPYWLLKRRDEVNRLAGKKIIHKWVPWLVLILYSVSALVFTIGPFFLNEIAIMLYEYIDNLITVFGVSCIIWYSFRIREVLLEKMEDESINGILTFFLTIWYLQYKINKME
;
A
#
# COMPACT_ATOMS: atom_id res chain seq x y z
N MET A 1 -14.84 -26.05 -45.36
CA MET A 1 -15.18 -24.62 -45.42
C MET A 1 -15.10 -24.09 -43.99
N ALA A 2 -13.90 -23.73 -43.54
CA ALA A 2 -13.71 -23.14 -42.21
C ALA A 2 -13.78 -21.62 -42.39
N LEU A 3 -14.80 -20.97 -41.81
CA LEU A 3 -14.88 -19.51 -41.78
C LEU A 3 -13.71 -19.00 -40.94
N ASN A 4 -12.74 -18.37 -41.60
CA ASN A 4 -11.66 -17.65 -40.94
C ASN A 4 -12.23 -16.29 -40.49
N THR A 5 -12.90 -16.26 -39.33
CA THR A 5 -13.36 -15.03 -38.72
C THR A 5 -12.18 -14.38 -38.02
N HIS A 6 -11.42 -13.56 -38.77
CA HIS A 6 -10.56 -12.57 -38.13
C HIS A 6 -11.46 -11.69 -37.23
N PRO A 7 -11.14 -11.56 -35.93
CA PRO A 7 -11.88 -10.67 -35.05
C PRO A 7 -11.85 -9.25 -35.63
N SER A 8 -12.98 -8.56 -35.55
CA SER A 8 -13.08 -7.20 -36.10
C SER A 8 -12.17 -6.25 -35.31
N VAL A 9 -11.76 -5.13 -35.91
CA VAL A 9 -10.93 -4.10 -35.23
C VAL A 9 -11.62 -3.59 -33.96
N GLU A 10 -12.96 -3.62 -33.92
CA GLU A 10 -13.76 -3.29 -32.73
C GLU A 10 -13.62 -4.36 -31.64
N ASP A 11 -13.57 -5.65 -32.00
CA ASP A 11 -13.33 -6.74 -31.05
C ASP A 11 -11.90 -6.67 -30.49
N GLU A 12 -10.88 -6.41 -31.33
CA GLU A 12 -9.51 -6.21 -30.87
C GLU A 12 -9.39 -5.00 -29.93
N ALA A 13 -10.06 -3.89 -30.24
CA ALA A 13 -10.14 -2.72 -29.36
C ALA A 13 -10.88 -3.02 -28.05
N LEU A 14 -11.89 -3.90 -28.06
CA LEU A 14 -12.64 -4.31 -26.87
C LEU A 14 -11.83 -5.28 -25.99
N TYR A 15 -11.11 -6.23 -26.61
CA TYR A 15 -10.14 -7.09 -25.93
C TYR A 15 -9.02 -6.25 -25.32
N GLN A 16 -8.43 -5.33 -26.08
CA GLN A 16 -7.33 -4.48 -25.61
C GLN A 16 -7.79 -3.45 -24.55
N GLY A 17 -9.03 -2.95 -24.65
CA GLY A 17 -9.66 -2.07 -23.67
C GLY A 17 -9.99 -2.77 -22.34
N SER A 18 -10.31 -4.08 -22.37
CA SER A 18 -10.59 -4.86 -21.16
C SER A 18 -9.34 -5.17 -20.31
N PHE A 19 -8.14 -5.21 -20.93
CA PHE A 19 -6.85 -5.32 -20.23
C PHE A 19 -6.33 -3.99 -19.66
N LEU A 20 -6.93 -2.85 -20.07
CA LEU A 20 -6.52 -1.51 -19.66
C LEU A 20 -7.28 -0.96 -18.45
N ARG A 21 -8.22 -1.70 -17.87
CA ARG A 21 -8.73 -1.35 -16.54
C ARG A 21 -7.88 -2.07 -15.49
N PRO A 22 -6.89 -1.39 -14.87
CA PRO A 22 -6.35 -1.92 -13.64
C PRO A 22 -7.52 -1.98 -12.65
N SER A 23 -8.16 -3.13 -12.49
CA SER A 23 -9.07 -3.36 -11.36
C SER A 23 -8.16 -3.31 -10.13
N ILE A 24 -7.95 -2.11 -9.59
CA ILE A 24 -7.23 -1.92 -8.35
C ILE A 24 -8.13 -2.56 -7.31
N ARG A 25 -7.83 -3.79 -6.88
CA ARG A 25 -8.78 -4.55 -6.05
C ARG A 25 -9.21 -3.70 -4.86
N MET A 26 -10.49 -3.34 -4.85
CA MET A 26 -11.07 -2.43 -3.87
C MET A 26 -11.14 -3.13 -2.52
N ALA A 27 -10.28 -2.72 -1.59
CA ALA A 27 -10.50 -3.06 -0.20
C ALA A 27 -11.46 -2.01 0.38
N PRO A 28 -12.48 -2.39 1.16
CA PRO A 28 -13.29 -1.41 1.87
C PRO A 28 -12.39 -0.51 2.71
N VAL A 29 -12.65 0.80 2.72
CA VAL A 29 -11.86 1.75 3.51
C VAL A 29 -11.96 1.38 4.99
N TRP A 30 -13.15 1.07 5.48
CA TRP A 30 -13.37 0.65 6.87
C TRP A 30 -12.57 -0.61 7.22
N LEU A 31 -12.44 -1.57 6.29
CA LEU A 31 -11.65 -2.77 6.50
C LEU A 31 -10.15 -2.46 6.56
N THR A 32 -9.70 -1.52 5.72
CA THR A 32 -8.31 -1.02 5.71
C THR A 32 -7.97 -0.36 7.06
N VAL A 33 -8.88 0.48 7.58
CA VAL A 33 -8.73 1.11 8.90
C VAL A 33 -8.73 0.05 10.01
N LEU A 34 -9.70 -0.88 9.99
CA LEU A 34 -9.83 -1.93 10.99
C LEU A 34 -8.58 -2.80 11.05
N LEU A 35 -8.06 -3.25 9.90
CA LEU A 35 -6.84 -4.05 9.84
C LEU A 35 -5.62 -3.26 10.30
N SER A 36 -5.49 -1.98 9.94
CA SER A 36 -4.41 -1.12 10.45
C SER A 36 -4.39 -1.04 11.97
N ILE A 37 -5.56 -0.91 12.62
CA ILE A 37 -5.66 -0.85 14.09
C ILE A 37 -5.41 -2.23 14.70
N LEU A 38 -6.07 -3.28 14.19
CA LEU A 38 -5.99 -4.64 14.72
C LEU A 38 -4.57 -5.21 14.67
N THR A 39 -3.81 -4.87 13.62
CA THR A 39 -2.43 -5.34 13.46
C THR A 39 -1.39 -4.35 13.98
N LEU A 40 -1.79 -3.32 14.73
CA LEU A 40 -0.89 -2.26 15.23
C LEU A 40 0.02 -1.67 14.13
N GLY A 41 -0.54 -1.46 12.93
CA GLY A 41 0.14 -0.87 11.80
C GLY A 41 0.94 -1.83 10.89
N ILE A 42 1.07 -3.12 11.20
CA ILE A 42 1.69 -4.13 10.28
C ILE A 42 0.98 -4.17 8.92
N TYR A 43 -0.32 -3.87 8.89
CA TYR A 43 -1.08 -3.82 7.65
C TYR A 43 -0.60 -2.76 6.66
N TYR A 44 0.00 -1.63 7.10
CA TYR A 44 0.45 -0.57 6.20
C TYR A 44 1.49 -1.05 5.17
N PRO A 45 2.63 -1.66 5.55
CA PRO A 45 3.59 -2.19 4.57
C PRO A 45 3.01 -3.34 3.74
N TYR A 46 2.13 -4.17 4.30
CA TYR A 46 1.41 -5.20 3.53
C TYR A 46 0.55 -4.57 2.42
N TRP A 47 -0.19 -3.51 2.74
CA TRP A 47 -1.03 -2.77 1.79
C TRP A 47 -0.19 -2.22 0.63
N LEU A 48 0.99 -1.64 0.92
CA LEU A 48 1.94 -1.16 -0.08
C LEU A 48 2.45 -2.28 -0.98
N LEU A 49 2.79 -3.45 -0.42
CA LEU A 49 3.24 -4.60 -1.19
C LEU A 49 2.16 -5.12 -2.14
N LYS A 50 0.91 -5.19 -1.65
CA LYS A 50 -0.23 -5.69 -2.42
C LYS A 50 -0.56 -4.79 -3.60
N ARG A 51 -0.44 -3.46 -3.45
CA ARG A 51 -0.76 -2.46 -4.48
C ARG A 51 0.43 -2.01 -5.31
N ARG A 52 1.63 -2.51 -5.00
CA ARG A 52 2.88 -2.16 -5.67
C ARG A 52 2.77 -2.26 -7.19
N ASP A 53 2.28 -3.40 -7.69
CA ASP A 53 2.29 -3.69 -9.12
C ASP A 53 1.28 -2.86 -9.89
N GLU A 54 0.11 -2.63 -9.30
CA GLU A 54 -0.93 -1.75 -9.87
C GLU A 54 -0.45 -0.30 -9.93
N VAL A 55 0.11 0.21 -8.84
CA VAL A 55 0.64 1.57 -8.75
C VAL A 55 1.84 1.76 -9.70
N ASN A 56 2.79 0.82 -9.74
CA ASN A 56 3.95 0.91 -10.63
C ASN A 56 3.53 0.83 -12.10
N ARG A 57 2.51 0.01 -12.42
CA ARG A 57 1.93 -0.06 -13.77
C ARG A 57 1.28 1.27 -14.14
N LEU A 58 0.47 1.84 -13.24
CA LEU A 58 -0.17 3.14 -13.45
C LEU A 58 0.87 4.25 -13.66
N ALA A 59 1.93 4.27 -12.85
CA ALA A 59 3.01 5.22 -12.95
C ALA A 59 3.87 5.09 -14.22
N GLY A 60 3.80 3.96 -14.93
CA GLY A 60 4.71 3.62 -16.03
C GLY A 60 6.18 3.46 -15.61
N LYS A 61 6.47 3.46 -14.29
CA LYS A 61 7.83 3.39 -13.72
C LYS A 61 7.80 2.74 -12.35
N LYS A 62 8.95 2.21 -11.91
CA LYS A 62 9.10 1.60 -10.58
C LYS A 62 9.20 2.67 -9.49
N ILE A 63 8.07 3.09 -8.93
CA ILE A 63 8.06 4.03 -7.79
C ILE A 63 8.15 3.32 -6.44
N ILE A 64 7.43 2.19 -6.28
CA ILE A 64 7.46 1.38 -5.06
C ILE A 64 8.43 0.22 -5.27
N HIS A 65 9.58 0.32 -4.59
CA HIS A 65 10.59 -0.73 -4.56
C HIS A 65 10.19 -1.82 -3.58
N LYS A 66 10.25 -3.09 -3.98
CA LYS A 66 9.77 -4.22 -3.16
C LYS A 66 10.50 -4.34 -1.81
N TRP A 67 11.78 -4.01 -1.75
CA TRP A 67 12.61 -4.26 -0.57
C TRP A 67 12.23 -3.40 0.64
N VAL A 68 11.82 -2.14 0.45
CA VAL A 68 11.51 -1.23 1.57
C VAL A 68 10.25 -1.68 2.33
N PRO A 69 9.09 -1.92 1.67
CA PRO A 69 7.92 -2.41 2.39
C PRO A 69 8.13 -3.80 2.99
N TRP A 70 8.94 -4.67 2.37
CA TRP A 70 9.32 -5.96 2.99
C TRP A 70 10.17 -5.77 4.25
N LEU A 71 11.14 -4.87 4.22
CA LEU A 71 11.96 -4.55 5.39
C LEU A 71 11.09 -4.04 6.54
N VAL A 72 10.22 -3.05 6.29
CA VAL A 72 9.32 -2.51 7.32
C VAL A 72 8.37 -3.58 7.84
N LEU A 73 7.83 -4.43 6.97
CA LEU A 73 6.97 -5.54 7.36
C LEU A 73 7.67 -6.52 8.30
N ILE A 74 8.92 -6.91 7.97
CA ILE A 74 9.72 -7.83 8.80
C ILE A 74 10.04 -7.18 10.14
N LEU A 75 10.50 -5.92 10.14
CA LEU A 75 10.83 -5.20 11.37
C LEU A 75 9.62 -5.12 12.30
N TYR A 76 8.45 -4.72 11.80
CA TYR A 76 7.24 -4.65 12.61
C TYR A 76 6.78 -6.03 13.11
N SER A 77 6.91 -7.06 12.28
CA SER A 77 6.55 -8.43 12.67
C SER A 77 7.46 -8.97 13.78
N VAL A 78 8.77 -8.71 13.69
CA VAL A 78 9.73 -9.07 14.74
C VAL A 78 9.47 -8.27 16.01
N SER A 79 9.21 -6.96 15.89
CA SER A 79 8.87 -6.12 17.05
C SER A 79 7.64 -6.63 17.78
N ALA A 80 6.55 -6.90 17.04
CA ALA A 80 5.32 -7.46 17.62
C ALA A 80 5.54 -8.82 18.31
N LEU A 81 6.44 -9.65 17.77
CA LEU A 81 6.81 -10.92 18.42
C LEU A 81 7.56 -10.68 19.75
N VAL A 82 8.51 -9.74 19.77
CA VAL A 82 9.25 -9.39 21.00
C VAL A 82 8.32 -8.72 22.01
N PHE A 83 7.38 -7.87 21.59
CA PHE A 83 6.38 -7.28 22.47
C PHE A 83 5.53 -8.34 23.18
N THR A 84 5.11 -9.37 22.46
CA THR A 84 4.20 -10.41 22.99
C THR A 84 4.91 -11.47 23.81
N ILE A 85 6.10 -11.89 23.40
CA ILE A 85 6.84 -13.00 24.02
C ILE A 85 7.95 -12.50 24.95
N GLY A 86 8.54 -11.35 24.66
CA GLY A 86 9.68 -10.77 25.37
C GLY A 86 9.52 -10.70 26.89
N PRO A 87 8.38 -10.27 27.45
CA PRO A 87 8.19 -10.22 28.91
C PRO A 87 8.37 -11.56 29.64
N PHE A 88 8.23 -12.70 28.93
CA PHE A 88 8.41 -14.02 29.52
C PHE A 88 9.88 -14.50 29.53
N PHE A 89 10.74 -13.92 28.69
CA PHE A 89 12.11 -14.41 28.47
C PHE A 89 13.20 -13.35 28.71
N LEU A 90 12.85 -12.07 28.64
CA LEU A 90 13.76 -10.95 28.76
C LEU A 90 13.71 -10.35 30.16
N ASN A 91 14.83 -9.77 30.59
CA ASN A 91 14.89 -8.99 31.83
C ASN A 91 14.46 -7.53 31.60
N GLU A 92 14.30 -6.78 32.68
CA GLU A 92 13.84 -5.38 32.65
C GLU A 92 14.71 -4.46 31.77
N ILE A 93 16.04 -4.62 31.83
CA ILE A 93 16.97 -3.81 31.03
C ILE A 93 16.77 -4.08 29.53
N ALA A 94 16.61 -5.35 29.15
CA ALA A 94 16.37 -5.75 27.77
C ALA A 94 15.01 -5.26 27.26
N ILE A 95 13.96 -5.28 28.09
CA ILE A 95 12.64 -4.73 27.75
C ILE A 95 12.72 -3.22 27.52
N MET A 96 13.41 -2.50 28.40
CA MET A 96 13.61 -1.05 28.25
C MET A 96 14.37 -0.73 26.95
N LEU A 97 15.45 -1.45 26.65
CA LEU A 97 16.18 -1.27 25.39
C LEU A 97 15.31 -1.57 24.17
N TYR A 98 14.48 -2.62 24.24
CA TYR A 98 13.53 -2.96 23.20
C TYR A 98 12.55 -1.81 22.93
N GLU A 99 11.97 -1.17 23.96
CA GLU A 99 11.03 -0.05 23.78
C GLU A 99 11.65 1.14 23.04
N TYR A 100 12.93 1.44 23.29
CA TYR A 100 13.65 2.48 22.55
C TYR A 100 13.86 2.08 21.08
N ILE A 101 14.26 0.84 20.82
CA ILE A 101 14.47 0.32 19.47
C ILE A 101 13.15 0.26 18.70
N ASP A 102 12.08 -0.21 19.32
CA ASP A 102 10.73 -0.29 18.74
C ASP A 102 10.20 1.09 18.33
N ASN A 103 10.42 2.12 19.17
CA ASN A 103 10.10 3.50 18.82
C ASN A 103 10.87 3.97 17.57
N LEU A 104 12.17 3.66 17.47
CA LEU A 104 12.96 4.02 16.28
C LEU A 104 12.46 3.29 15.03
N ILE A 105 12.16 2.00 15.14
CA ILE A 105 11.57 1.20 14.06
C ILE A 105 10.23 1.81 13.62
N THR A 106 9.39 2.20 14.57
CA THR A 106 8.07 2.79 14.33
C THR A 106 8.19 4.13 13.60
N VAL A 107 9.06 5.04 14.07
CA VAL A 107 9.29 6.34 13.43
C VAL A 107 9.81 6.16 12.00
N PHE A 108 10.76 5.23 11.80
CA PHE A 108 11.29 4.90 10.48
C PHE A 108 10.17 4.37 9.56
N GLY A 109 9.40 3.39 10.01
CA GLY A 109 8.32 2.77 9.23
C GLY A 109 7.23 3.76 8.86
N VAL A 110 6.76 4.58 9.81
CA VAL A 110 5.77 5.65 9.55
C VAL A 110 6.30 6.66 8.54
N SER A 111 7.56 7.08 8.66
CA SER A 111 8.19 7.99 7.70
C SER A 111 8.21 7.41 6.28
N CYS A 112 8.55 6.13 6.13
CA CYS A 112 8.48 5.43 4.85
C CYS A 112 7.05 5.35 4.29
N ILE A 113 6.06 5.07 5.14
CA ILE A 113 4.65 4.98 4.74
C ILE A 113 4.14 6.34 4.26
N ILE A 114 4.45 7.42 4.97
CA ILE A 114 4.09 8.78 4.57
C ILE A 114 4.74 9.11 3.22
N TRP A 115 6.05 8.84 3.09
CA TRP A 115 6.77 9.09 1.84
C TRP A 115 6.13 8.36 0.65
N TYR A 116 5.85 7.06 0.79
CA TYR A 116 5.17 6.30 -0.26
C TYR A 116 3.75 6.80 -0.53
N SER A 117 3.02 7.24 0.51
CA SER A 117 1.67 7.79 0.34
C SER A 117 1.69 9.05 -0.54
N PHE A 118 2.66 9.94 -0.36
CA PHE A 118 2.83 11.10 -1.22
C PHE A 118 3.23 10.72 -2.65
N ARG A 119 4.10 9.72 -2.83
CA ARG A 119 4.48 9.23 -4.16
C ARG A 119 3.31 8.60 -4.90
N ILE A 120 2.46 7.86 -4.21
CA ILE A 120 1.22 7.31 -4.78
C ILE A 120 0.27 8.46 -5.15
N ARG A 121 0.10 9.46 -4.28
CA ARG A 121 -0.70 10.66 -4.57
C ARG A 121 -0.25 11.34 -5.87
N GLU A 122 1.05 11.57 -6.04
CA GLU A 122 1.61 12.18 -7.27
C GLU A 122 1.22 11.38 -8.52
N VAL A 123 1.34 10.05 -8.47
CA VAL A 123 0.97 9.18 -9.59
C VAL A 123 -0.53 9.24 -9.87
N LEU A 124 -1.37 9.25 -8.83
CA LEU A 124 -2.81 9.37 -9.00
C LEU A 124 -3.19 10.73 -9.61
N LEU A 125 -2.58 11.84 -9.16
CA LEU A 125 -2.81 13.16 -9.74
C LEU A 125 -2.34 13.29 -11.19
N GLU A 126 -1.23 12.65 -11.56
CA GLU A 126 -0.68 12.71 -12.91
C GLU A 126 -1.52 11.89 -13.91
N LYS A 127 -2.03 10.73 -13.47
CA LYS A 127 -2.68 9.75 -14.35
C LYS A 127 -4.19 9.77 -14.29
N MET A 128 -4.75 10.39 -13.28
CA MET A 128 -6.18 10.53 -13.12
C MET A 128 -6.44 12.03 -13.10
N GLU A 129 -7.33 12.53 -13.96
CA GLU A 129 -7.74 13.95 -14.05
C GLU A 129 -8.45 14.47 -12.78
N ASP A 130 -8.25 13.79 -11.64
CA ASP A 130 -8.81 14.12 -10.35
C ASP A 130 -7.87 15.08 -9.59
N GLU A 131 -7.98 16.38 -9.89
CA GLU A 131 -7.21 17.43 -9.22
C GLU A 131 -7.52 17.58 -7.70
N SER A 132 -8.46 16.81 -7.16
CA SER A 132 -8.95 17.00 -5.78
C SER A 132 -8.23 16.16 -4.70
N ILE A 133 -7.12 15.47 -5.03
CA ILE A 133 -6.37 14.71 -4.02
C ILE A 133 -5.58 15.66 -3.10
N ASN A 134 -6.10 15.88 -1.88
CA ASN A 134 -5.54 16.80 -0.90
C ASN A 134 -4.30 16.22 -0.19
N GLY A 135 -3.19 16.95 -0.20
CA GLY A 135 -1.93 16.52 0.44
C GLY A 135 -1.98 16.47 1.97
N ILE A 136 -2.74 17.35 2.62
CA ILE A 136 -2.92 17.35 4.09
C ILE A 136 -3.67 16.09 4.51
N LEU A 137 -4.72 15.71 3.77
CA LEU A 137 -5.43 14.45 4.02
C LEU A 137 -4.52 13.24 3.76
N THR A 138 -3.67 13.27 2.74
CA THR A 138 -2.65 12.22 2.53
C THR A 138 -1.63 12.14 3.66
N PHE A 139 -1.26 13.24 4.30
CA PHE A 139 -0.34 13.22 5.44
C PHE A 139 -0.98 12.55 6.67
N PHE A 140 -2.16 13.01 7.09
CA PHE A 140 -2.80 12.53 8.32
C PHE A 140 -3.47 11.15 8.17
N LEU A 141 -4.09 10.89 7.02
CA LEU A 141 -4.85 9.66 6.78
C LEU A 141 -4.10 8.65 5.91
N THR A 142 -2.92 9.01 5.39
CA THR A 142 -2.00 8.13 4.65
C THR A 142 -2.70 7.19 3.67
N ILE A 143 -2.62 5.88 3.89
CA ILE A 143 -3.20 4.86 3.01
C ILE A 143 -4.72 4.85 3.06
N TRP A 144 -5.35 5.29 4.15
CA TRP A 144 -6.81 5.26 4.29
C TRP A 144 -7.47 6.27 3.35
N TYR A 145 -6.91 7.47 3.25
CA TYR A 145 -7.39 8.47 2.31
C TYR A 145 -7.11 8.09 0.86
N LEU A 146 -5.94 7.51 0.58
CA LEU A 146 -5.64 6.98 -0.74
C LEU A 146 -6.60 5.83 -1.12
N GLN A 147 -6.90 4.92 -0.19
CA GLN A 147 -7.88 3.85 -0.40
C GLN A 147 -9.28 4.42 -0.68
N TYR A 148 -9.70 5.44 0.07
CA TYR A 148 -10.98 6.11 -0.16
C TYR A 148 -11.06 6.75 -1.54
N LYS A 149 -10.02 7.48 -1.96
CA LYS A 149 -9.98 8.10 -3.28
C LYS A 149 -9.97 7.04 -4.37
N ILE A 150 -9.13 6.01 -4.26
CA ILE A 150 -9.12 4.86 -5.19
C ILE A 150 -10.50 4.25 -5.33
N ASN A 151 -11.22 4.03 -4.22
CA ASN A 151 -12.54 3.41 -4.26
C ASN A 151 -13.64 4.31 -4.84
N LYS A 152 -13.48 5.64 -4.82
CA LYS A 152 -14.46 6.58 -5.38
C LYS A 152 -14.31 6.72 -6.90
N MET A 153 -13.22 6.22 -7.48
CA MET A 153 -12.85 6.43 -8.87
C MET A 153 -13.22 5.26 -9.81
N GLU A 154 -13.73 4.14 -9.31
CA GLU A 154 -14.45 3.13 -10.12
C GLU A 154 -15.97 3.30 -9.96
#